data_AF-A0AAD8FS26-F1
#
_entry.id   AF-A0AAD8FS26-F1
#
_cell.length_a   1.000
_cell.length_b   1.000
_cell.length_c   1.000
_cell.angle_alpha   90.00
_cell.angle_beta   90.00
_cell.angle_gamma   90.00
#
_symmetry.space_group_name_H-M   'P 1'
#
loop_
_entity.id
_entity.type
_entity.pdbx_description
1 polymer ?
#
loop_
_entity_poly.entity_id
_entity_poly.type
_entity_poly.pdbx_seq_one_letter_code
_entity_poly.pdbx_strand_id
1 'polypeptide(L)'
;MLASLMNKDGALVSCGQGFMTLEFLKSLHKPFCELLEPKFDFSVKFNALELDDSDLAVFISVIILSGDRPGLVNVKPIEDLQDNMLQALELQLKMNHPDSPAVCQTAPENDRPPQIVTEHVQLLQLLKKTELDMDIHPLLQEIIKDLY
;
A
#
# COMPACT_ATOMS: atom_id res chain seq x y z
N MET A 1 -3.39 7.24 3.05
CA MET A 1 -2.99 5.86 2.66
C MET A 1 -3.99 4.87 3.30
N LEU A 2 -4.20 3.64 2.82
CA LEU A 2 -5.17 2.74 3.49
C LEU A 2 -4.83 2.52 4.98
N ALA A 3 -3.54 2.42 5.31
CA ALA A 3 -3.06 2.28 6.68
C ALA A 3 -3.55 3.42 7.62
N SER A 4 -3.68 4.65 7.13
CA SER A 4 -4.18 5.78 7.92
C SER A 4 -5.67 5.68 8.25
N LEU A 5 -6.40 4.74 7.65
CA LEU A 5 -7.81 4.45 7.92
C LEU A 5 -8.00 3.17 8.75
N MET A 6 -6.91 2.52 9.15
CA MET A 6 -6.91 1.22 9.81
C MET A 6 -6.25 1.30 11.19
N ASN A 7 -6.79 0.55 12.15
CA ASN A 7 -6.12 0.26 13.41
C ASN A 7 -6.12 -1.26 13.65
N LYS A 8 -5.64 -1.70 14.81
CA LYS A 8 -5.57 -3.12 15.17
C LYS A 8 -6.94 -3.83 15.23
N ASP A 9 -8.03 -3.08 15.39
CA ASP A 9 -9.37 -3.59 15.64
C ASP A 9 -10.29 -3.53 14.40
N GLY A 10 -9.95 -2.72 13.39
CA GLY A 10 -10.78 -2.54 12.20
C GLY A 10 -10.38 -1.37 11.31
N ALA A 11 -11.23 -1.10 10.31
CA ALA A 11 -11.01 -0.08 9.28
C ALA A 11 -12.21 0.85 9.15
N LEU A 12 -11.93 2.13 8.91
CA LEU A 12 -12.94 3.10 8.50
C LEU A 12 -13.36 2.84 7.04
N VAL A 13 -14.67 2.81 6.81
CA VAL A 13 -15.30 2.60 5.50
C VAL A 13 -16.28 3.72 5.19
N SER A 14 -16.73 3.82 3.94
CA SER A 14 -17.74 4.81 3.50
C SER A 14 -17.36 6.25 3.88
N CYS A 15 -16.14 6.68 3.55
CA CYS A 15 -15.61 8.01 3.87
C CYS A 15 -15.66 8.34 5.38
N GLY A 16 -15.38 7.35 6.23
CA GLY A 16 -15.37 7.50 7.69
C GLY A 16 -16.74 7.40 8.36
N GLN A 17 -17.80 7.14 7.61
CA GLN A 17 -19.16 7.00 8.16
C GLN A 17 -19.41 5.62 8.79
N GLY A 18 -18.56 4.62 8.51
CA GLY A 18 -18.65 3.29 9.10
C GLY A 18 -17.31 2.82 9.63
N PHE A 19 -17.37 1.93 10.62
CA PHE A 19 -16.21 1.18 11.12
C PHE A 19 -16.50 -0.30 10.98
N MET A 20 -15.66 -1.00 10.21
CA MET A 20 -15.76 -2.43 9.97
C MET A 20 -14.66 -3.14 10.76
N THR A 21 -15.06 -4.06 11.65
CA THR A 21 -14.10 -4.73 12.54
C THR A 21 -13.27 -5.77 11.79
N LEU A 22 -12.02 -5.95 12.22
CA LEU A 22 -11.14 -7.00 11.71
C LEU A 22 -11.72 -8.39 11.97
N GLU A 23 -12.29 -8.62 13.15
CA GLU A 23 -12.94 -9.88 13.49
C GLU A 23 -14.13 -10.20 12.56
N PHE A 24 -14.92 -9.18 12.19
CA PHE A 24 -15.98 -9.37 11.19
C PHE A 24 -15.41 -9.77 9.84
N LEU A 25 -14.36 -9.09 9.37
CA LEU A 25 -13.69 -9.42 8.10
C LEU A 25 -13.09 -10.83 8.11
N LYS A 26 -12.53 -11.27 9.23
CA LYS A 26 -12.00 -12.63 9.42
C LYS A 26 -13.11 -13.70 9.44
N SER A 27 -14.33 -13.32 9.82
CA SER A 27 -15.47 -14.24 9.86
C SER A 27 -16.10 -14.55 8.50
N LEU A 28 -15.69 -13.84 7.44
CA LEU A 28 -16.18 -14.08 6.09
C LEU A 28 -15.74 -15.47 5.57
N HIS A 29 -16.51 -16.03 4.65
CA HIS A 29 -16.16 -17.30 4.03
C HIS A 29 -14.89 -17.16 3.17
N LYS A 30 -14.15 -18.26 3.00
CA LYS A 30 -12.97 -18.25 2.14
C LYS A 30 -13.36 -18.08 0.66
N PRO A 31 -12.55 -17.35 -0.13
CA PRO A 31 -11.27 -16.73 0.24
C PRO A 31 -11.38 -15.26 0.70
N PHE A 32 -12.58 -14.73 0.95
CA PHE A 32 -12.77 -13.31 1.30
C PHE A 32 -12.10 -12.88 2.61
N CYS A 33 -12.10 -13.75 3.63
CA CYS A 33 -11.47 -13.46 4.91
C CYS A 33 -9.94 -13.25 4.83
N GLU A 34 -9.29 -13.80 3.80
CA GLU A 34 -7.84 -13.71 3.60
C GLU A 34 -7.43 -12.41 2.88
N LEU A 35 -8.40 -11.65 2.35
CA LEU A 35 -8.11 -10.50 1.49
C LEU A 35 -7.49 -9.33 2.25
N LEU A 36 -7.98 -9.05 3.46
CA LEU A 36 -7.65 -7.83 4.21
C LEU A 36 -6.65 -8.06 5.34
N GLU A 37 -6.52 -9.27 5.88
CA GLU A 37 -5.60 -9.56 7.00
C GLU A 37 -4.15 -9.12 6.74
N PRO A 38 -3.53 -9.40 5.57
CA PRO A 38 -2.18 -8.91 5.29
C PRO A 38 -2.05 -7.38 5.29
N LYS A 39 -3.14 -6.66 4.97
CA LYS A 39 -3.16 -5.20 4.95
C LYS A 39 -3.28 -4.64 6.36
N PHE A 40 -3.97 -5.33 7.27
CA PHE A 40 -3.98 -4.98 8.69
C PHE A 40 -2.59 -5.15 9.31
N ASP A 41 -1.93 -6.28 9.06
CA ASP A 41 -0.57 -6.54 9.57
C ASP A 41 0.44 -5.50 9.08
N PHE A 42 0.35 -5.13 7.80
CA PHE A 42 1.13 -4.03 7.25
C PHE A 42 0.79 -2.70 7.91
N SER A 43 -0.50 -2.37 8.03
CA SER A 43 -0.95 -1.08 8.54
C SER A 43 -0.53 -0.86 9.99
N VAL A 44 -0.57 -1.89 10.84
CA VAL A 44 -0.10 -1.79 12.23
C VAL A 44 1.39 -1.45 12.29
N LYS A 45 2.22 -2.11 11.48
CA LYS A 45 3.67 -1.85 11.42
C LYS A 45 3.97 -0.48 10.82
N PHE A 46 3.26 -0.11 9.76
CA PHE A 46 3.43 1.15 9.05
C PHE A 46 2.99 2.34 9.92
N ASN A 47 1.86 2.24 10.62
CA ASN A 47 1.39 3.30 11.51
C ASN A 47 2.30 3.50 12.73
N ALA A 48 3.10 2.51 13.13
CA ALA A 48 4.10 2.66 14.18
C ALA A 48 5.28 3.57 13.77
N LEU A 49 5.39 3.94 12.49
CA LEU A 49 6.32 4.96 12.01
C LEU A 49 5.81 6.38 12.28
N GLU A 50 4.55 6.54 12.68
CA GLU A 50 3.92 7.81 13.05
C GLU A 50 4.07 8.92 11.99
N LEU A 51 4.09 8.52 10.71
CA LEU A 51 4.19 9.44 9.57
C LEU A 51 2.93 10.30 9.45
N ASP A 52 3.12 11.58 9.17
CA ASP A 52 2.02 12.51 8.90
C ASP A 52 1.71 12.61 7.38
N ASP A 53 0.69 13.39 7.04
CA ASP A 53 0.26 13.55 5.64
C ASP A 53 1.36 14.16 4.73
N SER A 54 2.26 14.97 5.29
CA SER A 54 3.36 15.57 4.54
C SER A 54 4.45 14.55 4.20
N ASP A 55 4.78 13.68 5.16
CA ASP A 55 5.70 12.57 4.94
C ASP A 55 5.13 11.58 3.92
N LEU A 56 3.84 11.24 4.06
CA LEU A 56 3.14 10.33 3.16
C LEU A 56 3.05 10.87 1.73
N ALA A 57 2.89 12.18 1.54
CA ALA A 57 2.86 12.78 0.21
C ALA A 57 4.17 12.55 -0.55
N VAL A 58 5.32 12.75 0.12
CA VAL A 58 6.63 12.53 -0.49
C VAL A 58 6.89 11.02 -0.69
N PHE A 59 6.57 10.20 0.31
CA PHE A 59 6.72 8.74 0.24
C PHE A 59 5.93 8.12 -0.93
N ILE A 60 4.65 8.48 -1.10
CA ILE A 60 3.83 7.98 -2.21
C ILE A 60 4.41 8.44 -3.57
N SER A 61 5.00 9.64 -3.64
CA SER A 61 5.64 10.13 -4.85
C SER A 61 6.83 9.25 -5.26
N VAL A 62 7.64 8.79 -4.29
CA VAL A 62 8.74 7.85 -4.53
C VAL A 62 8.23 6.51 -5.09
N ILE A 63 7.13 5.97 -4.55
CA ILE A 63 6.51 4.71 -5.02
C ILE A 63 5.96 4.84 -6.45
N ILE A 64 5.40 5.99 -6.80
CA ILE A 64 4.88 6.24 -8.16
C ILE A 64 6.04 6.31 -9.17
N LEU A 65 7.17 6.91 -8.77
CA LEU A 65 8.34 7.13 -9.61
C LEU A 65 9.30 5.92 -9.68
N SER A 66 8.85 4.70 -9.39
CA SER A 66 9.73 3.54 -9.46
C SER A 66 10.17 3.22 -10.90
N GLY A 67 11.48 3.26 -11.14
CA GLY A 67 12.09 2.98 -12.46
C GLY A 67 12.12 1.49 -12.85
N ASP A 68 11.75 0.58 -11.94
CA ASP A 68 11.75 -0.87 -12.14
C ASP A 68 10.44 -1.43 -12.71
N ARG A 69 9.49 -0.57 -13.07
CA ARG A 69 8.19 -0.99 -13.62
C ARG A 69 8.36 -1.61 -15.03
N PRO A 70 7.71 -2.75 -15.32
CA PRO A 70 7.74 -3.34 -16.65
C PRO A 70 7.15 -2.40 -17.70
N GLY A 71 7.72 -2.39 -18.91
CA GLY A 71 7.19 -1.60 -20.03
C GLY A 71 7.58 -0.12 -20.06
N LEU A 72 8.41 0.35 -19.14
CA LEU A 72 8.96 1.71 -19.21
C LEU A 72 9.85 1.88 -20.44
N VAL A 73 9.55 2.92 -21.24
CA VAL A 73 10.32 3.26 -22.45
C VAL A 73 11.58 4.06 -22.12
N ASN A 74 11.46 5.03 -21.22
CA ASN A 74 12.54 5.93 -20.81
C ASN A 74 12.70 5.90 -19.30
N VAL A 75 13.51 4.98 -18.80
CA VAL A 75 13.72 4.76 -17.36
C VAL A 75 14.53 5.90 -16.73
N LYS A 76 15.57 6.40 -17.41
CA LYS A 76 16.53 7.32 -16.80
C LYS A 76 15.92 8.61 -16.21
N PRO A 77 15.03 9.33 -16.91
CA PRO A 77 14.39 10.52 -16.33
C PRO A 77 13.49 10.21 -15.12
N ILE A 78 12.92 9.00 -15.06
CA ILE A 78 12.07 8.55 -13.96
C ILE A 78 12.93 8.31 -12.72
N GLU A 79 14.05 7.60 -12.89
CA GLU A 79 15.03 7.39 -11.81
C GLU A 79 15.61 8.71 -11.31
N ASP A 80 15.97 9.64 -12.20
CA ASP A 80 16.47 10.97 -11.80
C ASP A 80 15.44 11.76 -10.97
N LEU A 81 14.14 11.62 -11.29
CA LEU A 81 13.06 12.20 -10.50
C LEU A 81 12.88 11.46 -9.16
N GLN A 82 12.96 10.13 -9.16
CA GLN A 82 12.86 9.32 -7.95
C GLN A 82 14.00 9.65 -6.97
N ASP A 83 15.23 9.80 -7.45
CA ASP A 83 16.41 10.18 -6.66
C ASP A 83 16.21 11.55 -5.97
N ASN A 84 15.62 12.51 -6.66
CA ASN A 84 15.28 13.81 -6.08
C ASN A 84 14.20 13.69 -5.00
N MET A 85 13.18 12.85 -5.22
CA MET A 85 12.12 12.62 -4.23
C MET A 85 12.63 11.82 -3.01
N LEU A 86 13.56 10.89 -3.19
CA LEU A 86 14.22 10.17 -2.10
C LEU A 86 15.03 11.11 -1.21
N GLN A 87 15.79 12.04 -1.80
CA GLN A 87 16.49 13.08 -1.05
C GLN A 87 15.53 14.00 -0.30
N ALA A 88 14.42 14.38 -0.93
CA ALA A 88 13.37 15.18 -0.29
C ALA A 88 12.73 14.43 0.88
N LEU A 89 12.46 13.12 0.73
CA LEU A 89 11.91 12.27 1.79
C LEU A 89 12.88 12.17 2.96
N GLU A 90 14.17 11.93 2.69
CA GLU A 90 15.19 11.85 3.74
C GLU A 90 15.27 13.15 4.56
N LEU A 91 15.25 14.31 3.89
CA LEU A 91 15.27 15.61 4.54
C LEU A 91 13.97 15.86 5.34
N GLN A 92 12.81 15.58 4.74
CA GLN A 92 11.50 15.72 5.37
C GLN A 92 11.44 14.91 6.67
N LEU A 93 11.83 13.62 6.63
CA LEU A 93 11.83 12.76 7.81
C LEU A 93 12.79 13.25 8.90
N LYS A 94 13.98 13.75 8.54
CA LYS A 94 14.93 14.33 9.51
C LYS A 94 14.39 15.58 10.18
N MET A 95 13.64 16.40 9.46
CA MET A 95 13.08 17.65 9.98
C MET A 95 11.84 17.41 10.84
N ASN A 96 10.96 16.52 10.40
CA ASN A 96 9.67 16.27 11.03
C ASN A 96 9.75 15.27 12.20
N HIS A 97 10.75 14.36 12.16
CA HIS A 97 10.95 13.30 13.16
C HIS A 97 12.38 13.31 13.75
N PRO A 98 12.84 14.42 14.37
CA PRO A 98 14.23 14.56 14.83
C PRO A 98 14.63 13.55 15.91
N ASP A 99 13.65 13.07 16.69
CA ASP A 99 13.86 12.12 17.80
C ASP A 99 13.78 10.65 17.36
N SER A 100 13.44 10.38 16.09
CA SER A 100 13.17 9.03 15.57
C SER A 100 14.08 8.68 14.37
N PRO A 101 15.41 8.57 14.57
CA PRO A 101 16.36 8.30 13.48
C PRO A 101 16.13 6.96 12.77
N ALA A 102 15.43 6.02 13.41
CA ALA A 102 15.05 4.73 12.83
C ALA A 102 13.99 4.85 11.71
N VAL A 103 13.13 5.88 11.73
CA VAL A 103 12.13 6.13 10.68
C VAL A 103 12.80 6.43 9.35
N CYS A 104 13.88 7.20 9.39
CA CYS A 104 14.70 7.54 8.21
C CYS A 104 15.38 6.32 7.57
N GLN A 105 15.69 5.28 8.37
CA GLN A 105 16.31 4.04 7.88
C GLN A 105 15.28 3.02 7.35
N THR A 106 14.06 3.02 7.91
CA THR A 106 13.05 1.99 7.63
C THR A 106 12.07 2.39 6.53
N ALA A 107 11.78 3.68 6.34
CA ALA A 107 10.88 4.14 5.28
C ALA A 107 11.37 3.76 3.86
N PRO A 108 12.67 3.90 3.49
CA PRO A 108 13.17 3.53 2.16
C PRO A 108 13.19 2.01 1.92
N GLU A 109 13.35 1.19 2.95
CA GLU A 109 13.28 -0.28 2.80
C GLU A 109 11.83 -0.76 2.62
N ASN A 110 10.85 -0.03 3.17
CA ASN A 110 9.42 -0.31 3.04
C ASN A 110 8.81 0.21 1.71
N ASP A 111 9.59 0.86 0.83
CA ASP A 111 9.18 1.24 -0.54
C ASP A 111 8.88 0.03 -1.43
N ARG A 112 9.06 -1.19 -0.91
CA ARG A 112 8.67 -2.42 -1.56
C ARG A 112 7.37 -2.98 -0.96
N PRO A 113 6.20 -2.67 -1.56
CA PRO A 113 5.01 -3.48 -1.43
C PRO A 113 4.87 -4.65 -2.45
N PRO A 114 5.91 -5.29 -3.05
CA PRO A 114 5.68 -6.37 -3.99
C PRO A 114 4.92 -7.53 -3.36
N GLN A 115 5.22 -7.90 -2.11
CA GLN A 115 4.67 -9.13 -1.56
C GLN A 115 3.16 -9.03 -1.28
N ILE A 116 2.72 -7.97 -0.59
CA ILE A 116 1.29 -7.77 -0.28
C ILE A 116 0.47 -7.57 -1.57
N VAL A 117 1.02 -6.86 -2.55
CA VAL A 117 0.35 -6.65 -3.85
C VAL A 117 0.29 -7.96 -4.63
N THR A 118 1.38 -8.74 -4.68
CA THR A 118 1.41 -10.05 -5.35
C THR A 118 0.40 -11.02 -4.74
N GLU A 119 0.41 -11.16 -3.42
CA GLU A 119 -0.53 -12.01 -2.68
C GLU A 119 -1.98 -11.56 -2.92
N HIS A 120 -2.22 -10.24 -2.95
CA HIS A 120 -3.55 -9.71 -3.24
C HIS A 120 -4.03 -10.04 -4.66
N VAL A 121 -3.16 -9.89 -5.66
CA VAL A 121 -3.49 -10.21 -7.06
C VAL A 121 -3.80 -11.70 -7.20
N GLN A 122 -3.04 -12.58 -6.55
CA GLN A 122 -3.32 -14.02 -6.56
C GLN A 122 -4.68 -14.36 -5.93
N LEU A 123 -5.04 -13.72 -4.81
CA LEU A 123 -6.35 -13.89 -4.18
C LEU A 123 -7.49 -13.38 -5.08
N LEU A 124 -7.31 -12.25 -5.76
CA LEU A 124 -8.31 -11.73 -6.71
C LEU A 124 -8.49 -12.67 -7.92
N GLN A 125 -7.41 -13.27 -8.41
CA GLN A 125 -7.47 -14.29 -9.47
C GLN A 125 -8.17 -15.56 -9.01
N LEU A 126 -8.00 -15.97 -7.75
CA LEU A 126 -8.72 -17.10 -7.15
C LEU A 126 -10.22 -16.80 -7.06
N LEU A 127 -10.58 -15.63 -6.51
CA LEU A 127 -11.98 -15.16 -6.41
C LEU A 127 -12.66 -15.16 -7.77
N LYS A 128 -12.00 -14.63 -8.81
CA LYS A 128 -12.53 -14.62 -10.19
C LYS A 128 -12.82 -16.02 -10.74
N LYS A 129 -12.14 -17.05 -10.26
CA LYS A 129 -12.33 -18.45 -10.69
C LYS A 129 -13.39 -19.19 -9.87
N THR A 130 -13.52 -18.86 -8.59
CA THR A 130 -14.41 -19.59 -7.65
C THR A 130 -15.79 -18.96 -7.54
N GLU A 131 -15.88 -17.63 -7.64
CA GLU A 131 -17.11 -16.87 -7.44
C GLU A 131 -17.76 -16.52 -8.78
N LEU A 132 -18.88 -17.16 -9.10
CA LEU A 132 -19.57 -17.02 -10.40
C LEU A 132 -20.18 -15.63 -10.62
N ASP A 133 -20.56 -14.92 -9.54
CA ASP A 133 -21.27 -13.64 -9.59
C ASP A 133 -20.35 -12.43 -9.27
N MET A 134 -19.04 -12.65 -9.14
CA MET A 134 -18.09 -11.59 -8.81
C MET A 134 -17.65 -10.82 -10.06
N ASP A 135 -18.24 -9.64 -10.25
CA ASP A 135 -17.81 -8.69 -11.26
C ASP A 135 -16.76 -7.71 -10.72
N ILE A 136 -15.52 -7.88 -11.17
CA ILE A 136 -14.45 -6.91 -10.90
C ILE A 136 -14.67 -5.69 -11.79
N HIS A 137 -14.67 -4.49 -11.20
CA HIS A 137 -14.85 -3.25 -11.95
C HIS A 137 -13.83 -3.11 -13.10
N PRO A 138 -14.20 -2.64 -14.32
CA PRO A 138 -13.32 -2.62 -15.49
C PRO A 138 -11.97 -1.92 -15.29
N LEU A 139 -11.94 -0.81 -14.53
CA LEU A 139 -10.69 -0.13 -14.19
C LEU A 139 -9.73 -1.03 -13.39
N LEU A 140 -10.24 -1.79 -12.42
CA LEU A 140 -9.43 -2.72 -11.64
C LEU A 140 -8.93 -3.88 -12.51
N GLN A 141 -9.74 -4.34 -13.46
CA GLN A 141 -9.32 -5.37 -14.40
C GLN A 141 -8.11 -4.93 -15.22
N GLU A 142 -8.09 -3.68 -15.72
CA GLU A 142 -6.95 -3.17 -16.49
C GLU A 142 -5.70 -3.05 -15.62
N ILE A 143 -5.83 -2.53 -14.39
CA ILE A 143 -4.70 -2.43 -13.45
C ILE A 143 -4.11 -3.82 -13.14
N ILE A 144 -4.96 -4.82 -12.88
CA ILE A 144 -4.52 -6.18 -12.50
C ILE A 144 -3.94 -6.95 -13.68
N LYS A 145 -4.44 -6.70 -14.89
CA LYS A 145 -4.02 -7.41 -16.12
C LYS A 145 -2.54 -7.22 -16.42
N ASP A 146 -2.00 -6.05 -16.14
CA ASP A 146 -0.59 -5.72 -16.41
C ASP A 146 0.31 -5.94 -15.19
N LEU A 147 -0.27 -6.34 -14.05
CA LEU A 147 0.49 -6.56 -12.82
C LEU A 147 1.31 -7.85 -12.87
N TYR A 148 0.91 -8.90 -13.62
CA TYR A 148 1.67 -10.12 -13.94
C TYR A 148 1.10 -10.88 -15.14
#